data_AF-A0A840AXL4-F1
#
_entry.id   AF-A0A840AXL4-F1
#
_cell.length_a   1.000
_cell.length_b   1.000
_cell.length_c   1.000
_cell.angle_alpha   90.00
_cell.angle_beta   90.00
_cell.angle_gamma   90.00
#
_symmetry.space_group_name_H-M   'P 1'
#
loop_
_entity.id
_entity.type
_entity.pdbx_description
1 polymer ?
#
loop_
_entity_poly.entity_id
_entity_poly.type
_entity_poly.pdbx_seq_one_letter_code
_entity_poly.pdbx_strand_id
1 'polypeptide(L)'
;MRAPDLSLASAFEPPAVPGWAVPRAQVADLAETAYMAGAALTSLDNLIRAEPPWSGAWRQRVALNAAASAARLLGHREDAPALRDAWHLRPPGADPGPAGNLLAAWRRLATRSPVVDAEGLRSLTNLLGLAWSDGFERIPDLVEEAVRTARPAPLIAAAVAREVAALAPHNEALAWWCADLALARAMRWPIPVPVLATQIHAPALRSGPCGRRPRPGGEGHAAALCLATAAGAVEACRLAGEIARRAAR
;
A
#
# COMPACT_ATOMS: atom_id res chain seq x y z
N MET A 1 -7.05 -39.76 -5.35
CA MET A 1 -6.90 -38.29 -5.26
C MET A 1 -8.18 -37.67 -5.80
N ARG A 2 -9.11 -37.25 -4.92
CA ARG A 2 -10.38 -36.61 -5.35
C ARG A 2 -10.02 -35.26 -5.98
N ALA A 3 -10.50 -35.02 -7.20
CA ALA A 3 -10.48 -33.68 -7.78
C ALA A 3 -11.20 -32.73 -6.80
N PRO A 4 -10.65 -31.53 -6.53
CA PRO A 4 -11.36 -30.55 -5.72
C PRO A 4 -12.70 -30.28 -6.42
N ASP A 5 -13.78 -30.45 -5.66
CA ASP A 5 -15.12 -30.18 -6.12
C ASP A 5 -15.27 -28.67 -6.36
N LEU A 6 -15.11 -28.26 -7.62
CA LEU A 6 -15.24 -26.87 -8.06
C LEU A 6 -16.71 -26.39 -8.03
N SER A 7 -17.67 -27.25 -7.67
CA SER A 7 -19.10 -26.94 -7.73
C SER A 7 -19.67 -26.20 -6.51
N LEU A 8 -18.85 -25.89 -5.50
CA LEU A 8 -19.23 -25.07 -4.34
C LEU A 8 -18.38 -23.80 -4.19
N ALA A 9 -17.85 -23.24 -5.28
CA ALA A 9 -17.44 -21.85 -5.26
C ALA A 9 -18.69 -20.97 -5.14
N SER A 10 -19.25 -20.87 -3.93
CA SER A 10 -20.03 -19.72 -3.52
C SER A 10 -19.27 -18.51 -4.05
N ALA A 11 -19.92 -17.72 -4.91
CA ALA A 11 -19.32 -16.52 -5.45
C ALA A 11 -18.97 -15.65 -4.24
N PHE A 12 -17.71 -15.65 -3.85
CA PHE A 12 -17.26 -14.83 -2.74
C PHE A 12 -17.56 -13.38 -3.15
N GLU A 13 -18.49 -12.75 -2.43
CA GLU A 13 -18.86 -11.37 -2.65
C GLU A 13 -17.94 -10.50 -1.79
N PRO A 14 -17.02 -9.74 -2.40
CA PRO A 14 -16.10 -8.92 -1.62
C PRO A 14 -16.87 -7.86 -0.84
N PRO A 15 -16.50 -7.60 0.43
CA PRO A 15 -17.17 -6.60 1.24
C PRO A 15 -17.06 -5.22 0.58
N ALA A 16 -18.13 -4.43 0.70
CA ALA A 16 -18.15 -3.04 0.26
C ALA A 16 -17.95 -2.10 1.45
N VAL A 17 -17.14 -1.06 1.27
CA VAL A 17 -17.01 0.00 2.26
C VAL A 17 -18.35 0.76 2.35
N PRO A 18 -18.88 1.03 3.55
CA PRO A 18 -20.09 1.82 3.72
C PRO A 18 -20.01 3.17 3.01
N GLY A 19 -21.08 3.57 2.31
CA GLY A 19 -21.06 4.76 1.45
C GLY A 19 -20.71 6.08 2.15
N TRP A 20 -20.93 6.18 3.47
CA TRP A 20 -20.56 7.33 4.29
C TRP A 20 -19.06 7.39 4.62
N ALA A 21 -18.36 6.25 4.60
CA ALA A 21 -16.93 6.16 4.86
C ALA A 21 -16.08 6.33 3.59
N VAL A 22 -16.72 6.49 2.43
CA VAL A 22 -16.04 6.73 1.16
C VAL A 22 -15.62 8.20 1.07
N PRO A 23 -14.32 8.51 0.92
CA PRO A 23 -13.86 9.88 0.70
C PRO A 23 -14.39 10.45 -0.62
N ARG A 24 -15.31 11.43 -0.53
CA ARG A 24 -15.87 12.13 -1.71
C ARG A 24 -15.28 13.51 -1.93
N ALA A 25 -14.71 14.09 -0.88
CA ALA A 25 -14.11 15.41 -0.89
C ALA A 25 -12.89 15.43 0.05
N GLN A 26 -12.21 16.56 0.08
CA GLN A 26 -11.16 16.82 1.05
C GLN A 26 -11.78 16.87 2.46
N VAL A 27 -11.15 16.20 3.41
CA VAL A 27 -11.54 16.22 4.82
C VAL A 27 -10.29 16.53 5.63
N ALA A 28 -10.30 17.64 6.35
CA ALA A 28 -9.14 18.11 7.09
C ALA A 28 -9.14 17.65 8.55
N ASP A 29 -10.31 17.36 9.12
CA ASP A 29 -10.44 16.96 10.51
C ASP A 29 -9.86 15.55 10.75
N LEU A 30 -8.99 15.44 11.76
CA LEU A 30 -8.32 14.19 12.07
C LEU A 30 -9.28 13.13 12.61
N ALA A 31 -10.27 13.52 13.43
CA ALA A 31 -11.20 12.57 14.01
C ALA A 31 -12.13 11.99 12.93
N GLU A 32 -12.64 12.83 12.03
CA GLU A 32 -13.47 12.44 10.90
C GLU A 32 -12.71 11.49 9.95
N THR A 33 -11.52 11.89 9.51
CA THR A 33 -10.70 11.04 8.62
C THR A 33 -10.32 9.71 9.28
N ALA A 34 -9.99 9.71 10.58
CA ALA A 34 -9.69 8.48 11.33
C ALA A 34 -10.91 7.56 11.45
N TYR A 35 -12.11 8.13 11.66
CA TYR A 35 -13.35 7.36 11.73
C TYR A 35 -13.69 6.71 10.38
N MET A 36 -13.56 7.45 9.28
CA MET A 36 -13.71 6.91 7.92
C MET A 36 -12.69 5.79 7.64
N ALA A 37 -11.42 6.00 8.03
CA ALA A 37 -10.37 5.01 7.88
C ALA A 37 -10.68 3.71 8.62
N GLY A 38 -11.17 3.78 9.86
CA GLY A 38 -11.56 2.61 10.64
C GLY A 38 -12.67 1.79 9.99
N ALA A 39 -13.71 2.46 9.48
CA ALA A 39 -14.81 1.79 8.79
C ALA A 39 -14.37 1.12 7.47
N ALA A 40 -13.54 1.81 6.69
CA ALA A 40 -13.00 1.25 5.45
C ALA A 40 -12.04 0.08 5.71
N LEU A 41 -11.17 0.21 6.72
CA LEU A 41 -10.25 -0.86 7.14
C LEU A 41 -10.99 -2.11 7.60
N THR A 42 -12.15 -1.98 8.25
CA THR A 42 -12.95 -3.14 8.65
C THR A 42 -13.36 -3.99 7.43
N SER A 43 -13.79 -3.32 6.35
CA SER A 43 -14.16 -4.02 5.11
C SER A 43 -12.93 -4.67 4.46
N LEU A 44 -11.82 -3.94 4.38
CA LEU A 44 -10.57 -4.46 3.81
C LEU A 44 -9.98 -5.62 4.64
N ASP A 45 -10.04 -5.55 5.97
CA ASP A 45 -9.57 -6.59 6.87
C ASP A 45 -10.36 -7.89 6.68
N ASN A 46 -11.69 -7.80 6.59
CA ASN A 46 -12.55 -8.94 6.28
C ASN A 46 -12.18 -9.59 4.93
N LEU A 47 -11.94 -8.77 3.90
CA LEU A 47 -11.51 -9.26 2.59
C LEU A 47 -10.15 -9.97 2.64
N ILE A 48 -9.18 -9.39 3.36
CA ILE A 48 -7.84 -9.97 3.50
C ILE A 48 -7.91 -11.29 4.24
N ARG A 49 -8.66 -11.36 5.34
CA ARG A 49 -8.80 -12.57 6.16
C ARG A 49 -9.62 -13.67 5.49
N ALA A 50 -10.53 -13.33 4.59
CA ALA A 50 -11.30 -14.32 3.85
C ALA A 50 -10.44 -15.14 2.86
N GLU A 51 -9.29 -14.61 2.45
CA GLU A 51 -8.33 -15.26 1.54
C GLU A 51 -8.98 -16.02 0.37
N PRO A 52 -9.83 -15.38 -0.45
CA PRO A 52 -10.43 -16.05 -1.59
C PRO A 52 -9.34 -16.59 -2.55
N PRO A 53 -9.62 -17.61 -3.37
CA PRO A 53 -8.62 -18.25 -4.23
C PRO A 53 -7.85 -17.28 -5.16
N TRP A 54 -8.48 -16.16 -5.54
CA TRP A 54 -7.89 -15.12 -6.39
C TRP A 54 -7.17 -14.00 -5.62
N SER A 55 -7.10 -14.07 -4.28
CA SER A 55 -6.56 -13.01 -3.42
C SER A 55 -5.11 -12.63 -3.77
N GLY A 56 -4.28 -13.61 -4.19
CA GLY A 56 -2.93 -13.35 -4.68
C GLY A 56 -2.90 -12.43 -5.89
N ALA A 57 -3.73 -12.69 -6.90
CA ALA A 57 -3.82 -11.85 -8.10
C ALA A 57 -4.34 -10.44 -7.78
N TRP A 58 -5.28 -10.33 -6.84
CA TRP A 58 -5.77 -9.05 -6.32
C TRP A 58 -4.65 -8.23 -5.66
N ARG A 59 -3.91 -8.82 -4.70
CA ARG A 59 -2.79 -8.14 -4.04
C ARG A 59 -1.73 -7.67 -5.03
N GLN A 60 -1.40 -8.50 -6.02
CA GLN A 60 -0.44 -8.13 -7.07
C GLN A 60 -0.93 -6.98 -7.96
N ARG A 61 -2.24 -6.88 -8.20
CA ARG A 61 -2.82 -5.75 -8.94
C ARG A 61 -2.80 -4.47 -8.12
N VAL A 62 -3.09 -4.54 -6.82
CA VAL A 62 -2.94 -3.38 -5.92
C VAL A 62 -1.47 -2.93 -5.87
N ALA A 63 -0.52 -3.87 -5.77
CA ALA A 63 0.90 -3.58 -5.83
C ALA A 63 1.36 -2.92 -7.14
N LEU A 64 0.79 -3.32 -8.28
CA LEU A 64 1.05 -2.68 -9.56
C LEU A 64 0.57 -1.22 -9.57
N ASN A 65 -0.63 -0.96 -9.06
CA ASN A 65 -1.18 0.41 -8.96
C ASN A 65 -0.37 1.28 -7.99
N ALA A 66 0.12 0.69 -6.89
CA ALA A 66 0.99 1.33 -5.93
C ALA A 66 2.35 1.69 -6.57
N ALA A 67 2.96 0.76 -7.30
CA ALA A 67 4.20 0.99 -8.04
C ALA A 67 4.04 2.08 -9.10
N ALA A 68 2.92 2.11 -9.85
CA ALA A 68 2.63 3.16 -10.82
C ALA A 68 2.52 4.55 -10.16
N SER A 69 1.87 4.61 -8.99
CA SER A 69 1.77 5.86 -8.21
C SER A 69 3.14 6.32 -7.70
N ALA A 70 3.98 5.39 -7.25
CA ALA A 70 5.35 5.67 -6.85
C ALA A 70 6.25 6.08 -8.04
N ALA A 71 6.06 5.48 -9.22
CA ALA A 71 6.79 5.81 -10.44
C ALA A 71 6.58 7.30 -10.77
N ARG A 72 5.32 7.71 -10.81
CA ARG A 72 4.94 9.11 -11.02
C ARG A 72 5.47 10.04 -9.93
N LEU A 73 5.52 9.59 -8.66
CA LEU A 73 6.09 10.37 -7.56
C LEU A 73 7.59 10.64 -7.75
N LEU A 74 8.31 9.65 -8.29
CA LEU A 74 9.74 9.71 -8.60
C LEU A 74 10.05 10.36 -9.96
N GLY A 75 9.03 10.79 -10.71
CA GLY A 75 9.21 11.45 -12.02
C GLY A 75 9.38 10.50 -13.21
N HIS A 76 9.19 9.19 -13.01
CA HIS A 76 9.13 8.21 -14.09
C HIS A 76 7.89 8.43 -14.97
N ARG A 77 8.00 8.05 -16.25
CA ARG A 77 6.91 8.19 -17.24
C ARG A 77 6.09 6.90 -17.39
N GLU A 78 6.64 5.80 -16.88
CA GLU A 78 6.08 4.46 -16.96
C GLU A 78 4.80 4.37 -16.13
N ASP A 79 3.73 3.94 -16.79
CA ASP A 79 2.43 3.65 -16.18
C ASP A 79 2.30 2.16 -15.81
N ALA A 80 1.15 1.76 -15.27
CA ALA A 80 0.93 0.38 -14.84
C ALA A 80 1.15 -0.66 -15.98
N PRO A 81 0.64 -0.47 -17.21
CA PRO A 81 1.00 -1.32 -18.34
C PRO A 81 2.50 -1.41 -18.61
N ALA A 82 3.21 -0.27 -18.68
CA ALA A 82 4.65 -0.24 -18.94
C ALA A 82 5.46 -0.95 -17.83
N LEU A 83 5.11 -0.75 -16.56
CA LEU A 83 5.74 -1.43 -15.42
C LEU A 83 5.54 -2.95 -15.49
N ARG A 84 4.32 -3.38 -15.84
CA ARG A 84 4.00 -4.80 -16.02
C ARG A 84 4.83 -5.39 -17.17
N ASP A 85 4.96 -4.67 -18.27
CA ASP A 85 5.70 -5.13 -19.46
C ASP A 85 7.20 -5.23 -19.17
N ALA A 86 7.78 -4.24 -18.49
CA ALA A 86 9.17 -4.30 -18.00
C ALA A 86 9.43 -5.51 -17.10
N TRP A 87 8.41 -5.97 -16.36
CA TRP A 87 8.54 -7.15 -15.51
C TRP A 87 8.34 -8.47 -16.25
N HIS A 88 7.36 -8.55 -17.14
CA HIS A 88 6.92 -9.82 -17.73
C HIS A 88 7.47 -10.10 -19.13
N LEU A 89 7.87 -9.09 -19.90
CA LEU A 89 8.38 -9.25 -21.27
C LEU A 89 9.91 -9.34 -21.35
N ARG A 90 10.59 -9.38 -20.20
CA ARG A 90 12.05 -9.54 -20.14
C ARG A 90 12.47 -11.00 -20.34
N PRO A 91 13.69 -11.26 -20.87
CA PRO A 91 14.25 -12.60 -20.90
C PRO A 91 14.38 -13.21 -19.49
N PRO A 92 14.29 -14.55 -19.36
CA PRO A 92 14.53 -15.23 -18.09
C PRO A 92 15.89 -14.86 -17.49
N GLY A 93 15.91 -14.47 -16.22
CA GLY A 93 17.13 -14.08 -15.51
C GLY A 93 17.69 -12.70 -15.84
N ALA A 94 17.11 -11.96 -16.78
CA ALA A 94 17.52 -10.60 -17.08
C ALA A 94 17.14 -9.61 -15.95
N ASP A 95 17.96 -8.56 -15.79
CA ASP A 95 17.65 -7.43 -14.90
C ASP A 95 16.31 -6.78 -15.33
N PRO A 96 15.35 -6.61 -14.41
CA PRO A 96 14.11 -5.86 -14.66
C PRO A 96 14.32 -4.41 -15.14
N GLY A 97 15.49 -3.83 -14.89
CA GLY A 97 15.76 -2.40 -15.11
C GLY A 97 15.01 -1.50 -14.12
N PRO A 98 15.15 -0.17 -14.21
CA PRO A 98 14.58 0.77 -13.22
C PRO A 98 13.07 0.62 -13.01
N ALA A 99 12.31 0.53 -14.10
CA ALA A 99 10.85 0.39 -14.08
C ALA A 99 10.43 -0.97 -13.46
N GLY A 100 11.11 -2.05 -13.85
CA GLY A 100 10.85 -3.37 -13.29
C GLY A 100 11.28 -3.51 -11.83
N ASN A 101 12.37 -2.86 -11.43
CA ASN A 101 12.87 -2.84 -10.05
C ASN A 101 11.92 -2.09 -9.12
N LEU A 102 11.34 -0.99 -9.59
CA LEU A 102 10.28 -0.31 -8.90
C LEU A 102 9.07 -1.23 -8.68
N LEU A 103 8.59 -1.92 -9.72
CA LEU A 103 7.50 -2.90 -9.55
C LEU A 103 7.91 -4.02 -8.59
N ALA A 104 9.17 -4.48 -8.62
CA ALA A 104 9.68 -5.49 -7.70
C ALA A 104 9.53 -5.08 -6.23
N ALA A 105 9.77 -3.81 -5.91
CA ALA A 105 9.66 -3.29 -4.54
C ALA A 105 8.24 -3.47 -3.96
N TRP A 106 7.19 -3.10 -4.71
CA TRP A 106 5.80 -3.29 -4.25
C TRP A 106 5.32 -4.73 -4.36
N ARG A 107 5.79 -5.50 -5.36
CA ARG A 107 5.51 -6.95 -5.44
C ARG A 107 6.06 -7.69 -4.23
N ARG A 108 7.26 -7.33 -3.78
CA ARG A 108 7.88 -7.90 -2.57
C ARG A 108 7.01 -7.65 -1.35
N LEU A 109 6.51 -6.43 -1.18
CA LEU A 109 5.60 -6.06 -0.10
C LEU A 109 4.31 -6.91 -0.14
N ALA A 110 3.75 -7.14 -1.33
CA ALA A 110 2.52 -7.90 -1.53
C ALA A 110 2.70 -9.44 -1.62
N THR A 111 3.88 -9.97 -1.33
CA THR A 111 4.16 -11.43 -1.34
C THR A 111 4.80 -11.95 -0.06
N ARG A 112 5.39 -11.09 0.78
CA ARG A 112 6.08 -11.50 2.00
C ARG A 112 5.28 -11.14 3.25
N SER A 113 5.61 -11.79 4.36
CA SER A 113 5.16 -11.37 5.70
C SER A 113 5.51 -9.88 5.92
N PRO A 114 4.70 -9.12 6.67
CA PRO A 114 4.92 -7.70 6.92
C PRO A 114 6.17 -7.37 7.76
N VAL A 115 7.12 -8.31 7.92
CA VAL A 115 8.37 -8.11 8.65
C VAL A 115 9.50 -7.82 7.66
N VAL A 116 10.31 -6.81 7.96
CA VAL A 116 11.52 -6.48 7.19
C VAL A 116 12.69 -6.34 8.15
N ASP A 117 13.78 -7.04 7.86
CA ASP A 117 15.06 -6.91 8.55
C ASP A 117 16.01 -5.97 7.78
N ALA A 118 17.20 -5.74 8.32
CA ALA A 118 18.19 -4.85 7.70
C ALA A 118 18.61 -5.33 6.30
N GLU A 119 18.83 -6.63 6.09
CA GLU A 119 19.16 -7.18 4.76
C GLU A 119 18.00 -6.96 3.78
N GLY A 120 16.78 -7.22 4.24
CA GLY A 120 15.60 -7.01 3.46
C GLY A 120 15.42 -5.55 3.03
N LEU A 121 15.73 -4.62 3.94
CA LEU A 121 15.71 -3.21 3.66
C LEU A 121 16.83 -2.79 2.69
N ARG A 122 18.05 -3.34 2.82
CA ARG A 122 19.15 -3.12 1.85
C ARG A 122 18.74 -3.54 0.44
N SER A 123 18.10 -4.71 0.33
CA SER A 123 17.56 -5.16 -0.95
C SER A 123 16.44 -4.25 -1.47
N LEU A 124 15.57 -3.72 -0.60
CA LEU A 124 14.55 -2.74 -0.99
C LEU A 124 15.16 -1.41 -1.48
N THR A 125 16.13 -0.86 -0.76
CA THR A 125 16.77 0.40 -1.16
C THR A 125 17.47 0.25 -2.52
N ASN A 126 18.10 -0.90 -2.77
CA ASN A 126 18.68 -1.21 -4.08
C ASN A 126 17.62 -1.20 -5.20
N LEU A 127 16.45 -1.81 -4.95
CA LEU A 127 15.35 -1.79 -5.93
C LEU A 127 14.81 -0.38 -6.20
N LEU A 128 14.84 0.50 -5.20
CA LEU A 128 14.43 1.90 -5.31
C LEU A 128 15.53 2.83 -5.83
N GLY A 129 16.72 2.30 -6.17
CA GLY A 129 17.87 3.10 -6.60
C GLY A 129 18.42 4.02 -5.51
N LEU A 130 18.21 3.67 -4.24
CA LEU A 130 18.63 4.45 -3.08
C LEU A 130 20.01 4.02 -2.59
N ALA A 131 20.90 5.00 -2.44
CA ALA A 131 22.15 4.81 -1.71
C ALA A 131 21.83 4.44 -0.26
N TRP A 132 22.54 3.43 0.27
CA TRP A 132 22.38 3.01 1.65
C TRP A 132 22.83 4.12 2.61
N SER A 133 22.04 4.34 3.66
CA SER A 133 22.39 5.17 4.81
C SER A 133 22.30 4.33 6.06
N ASP A 134 23.26 4.45 6.98
CA ASP A 134 23.25 3.75 8.27
C ASP A 134 21.98 4.05 9.09
N GLY A 135 21.37 5.22 8.88
CA GLY A 135 20.09 5.57 9.48
C GLY A 135 18.95 4.61 9.10
N PHE A 136 19.03 3.93 7.95
CA PHE A 136 18.03 2.95 7.53
C PHE A 136 18.02 1.69 8.39
N GLU A 137 19.12 1.35 9.06
CA GLU A 137 19.18 0.18 9.97
C GLU A 137 18.16 0.27 11.10
N ARG A 138 17.71 1.49 11.44
CA ARG A 138 16.74 1.75 12.49
C ARG A 138 15.28 1.56 12.04
N ILE A 139 15.00 1.48 10.74
CA ILE A 139 13.62 1.43 10.22
C ILE A 139 12.83 0.21 10.74
N PRO A 140 13.39 -1.01 10.80
CA PRO A 140 12.69 -2.15 11.41
C PRO A 140 12.27 -1.87 12.86
N ASP A 141 13.18 -1.38 13.69
CA ASP A 141 12.90 -1.07 15.10
C ASP A 141 11.87 0.06 15.24
N LEU A 142 11.96 1.10 14.39
CA LEU A 142 10.98 2.19 14.35
C LEU A 142 9.57 1.68 14.06
N VAL A 143 9.42 0.72 13.15
CA VAL A 143 8.11 0.09 12.84
C VAL A 143 7.61 -0.70 14.05
N GLU A 144 8.46 -1.50 14.68
CA GLU A 144 8.10 -2.31 15.84
C GLU A 144 7.74 -1.45 17.08
N GLU A 145 8.50 -0.38 17.33
CA GLU A 145 8.19 0.62 18.35
C GLU A 145 6.85 1.30 18.08
N ALA A 146 6.60 1.75 16.85
CA ALA A 146 5.35 2.39 16.50
C ALA A 146 4.15 1.44 16.67
N VAL A 147 4.29 0.16 16.30
CA VAL A 147 3.25 -0.86 16.48
C VAL A 147 2.96 -1.13 17.96
N ARG A 148 3.99 -1.15 18.82
CA ARG A 148 3.83 -1.32 20.28
C ARG A 148 3.05 -0.21 20.96
N THR A 149 2.94 0.98 20.36
CA THR A 149 2.13 2.08 20.91
C THR A 149 0.63 1.79 20.92
N ALA A 150 0.17 0.75 20.21
CA ALA A 150 -1.24 0.35 20.11
C ALA A 150 -2.20 1.48 19.65
N ARG A 151 -1.66 2.47 18.91
CA ARG A 151 -2.46 3.50 18.24
C ARG A 151 -3.24 2.90 17.07
N PRO A 152 -4.29 3.56 16.57
CA PRO A 152 -4.96 3.16 15.33
C PRO A 152 -3.96 2.97 14.18
N ALA A 153 -4.13 1.90 13.41
CA ALA A 153 -3.19 1.51 12.35
C ALA A 153 -2.85 2.62 11.32
N PRO A 154 -3.78 3.48 10.88
CA PRO A 154 -3.46 4.62 10.01
C PRO A 154 -2.51 5.63 10.67
N LEU A 155 -2.61 5.83 11.99
CA LEU A 155 -1.76 6.76 12.73
C LEU A 155 -0.37 6.18 12.98
N ILE A 156 -0.26 4.86 13.13
CA ILE A 156 1.03 4.15 13.14
C ILE A 156 1.71 4.32 11.78
N ALA A 157 0.99 4.07 10.69
CA ALA A 157 1.51 4.25 9.33
C ALA A 157 1.96 5.72 9.08
N ALA A 158 1.18 6.70 9.54
CA ALA A 158 1.53 8.11 9.43
C ALA A 158 2.81 8.47 10.21
N ALA A 159 2.98 7.93 11.42
CA ALA A 159 4.18 8.13 12.24
C ALA A 159 5.42 7.51 11.58
N VAL A 160 5.33 6.26 11.12
CA VAL A 160 6.43 5.59 10.41
C VAL A 160 6.79 6.35 9.13
N ALA A 161 5.80 6.77 8.34
CA ALA A 161 6.05 7.55 7.12
C ALA A 161 6.81 8.85 7.42
N ARG A 162 6.49 9.54 8.51
CA ARG A 162 7.19 10.76 8.95
C ARG A 162 8.65 10.46 9.28
N GLU A 163 8.91 9.47 10.13
CA GLU A 163 10.28 9.14 10.55
C GLU A 163 11.13 8.68 9.36
N VAL A 164 10.58 7.82 8.49
CA VAL A 164 11.29 7.33 7.30
C VAL A 164 11.56 8.46 6.30
N ALA A 165 10.62 9.39 6.12
CA ALA A 165 10.85 10.55 5.26
C ALA A 165 11.93 11.49 5.80
N ALA A 166 12.10 11.57 7.12
CA ALA A 166 13.23 12.31 7.72
C ALA A 166 14.58 11.62 7.45
N LEU A 167 14.61 10.29 7.40
CA LEU A 167 15.81 9.51 7.05
C LEU A 167 16.13 9.54 5.55
N ALA A 168 15.12 9.63 4.69
CA ALA A 168 15.24 9.64 3.22
C ALA A 168 14.51 10.84 2.59
N PRO A 169 14.94 12.10 2.84
CA PRO A 169 14.21 13.30 2.43
C PRO A 169 14.03 13.44 0.91
N HIS A 170 14.90 12.81 0.13
CA HIS A 170 14.86 12.83 -1.34
C HIS A 170 14.12 11.65 -1.96
N ASN A 171 13.64 10.69 -1.16
CA ASN A 171 12.90 9.54 -1.68
C ASN A 171 11.71 9.20 -0.79
N GLU A 172 10.62 9.91 -1.06
CA GLU A 172 9.37 9.69 -0.37
C GLU A 172 8.75 8.31 -0.70
N ALA A 173 9.17 7.64 -1.77
CA ALA A 173 8.66 6.33 -2.13
C ALA A 173 8.98 5.26 -1.05
N LEU A 174 10.15 5.36 -0.40
CA LEU A 174 10.49 4.52 0.75
C LEU A 174 9.54 4.76 1.94
N ALA A 175 9.19 6.03 2.21
CA ALA A 175 8.26 6.38 3.28
C ALA A 175 6.86 5.79 3.05
N TRP A 176 6.34 5.83 1.81
CA TRP A 176 5.06 5.20 1.47
C TRP A 176 5.11 3.68 1.57
N TRP A 177 6.21 3.06 1.13
CA TRP A 177 6.41 1.62 1.24
C TRP A 177 6.41 1.18 2.71
N CYS A 178 7.15 1.87 3.57
CA CYS A 178 7.19 1.61 5.01
C CYS A 178 5.87 1.92 5.71
N ALA A 179 5.10 2.90 5.23
CA ALA A 179 3.76 3.19 5.74
C ALA A 179 2.80 2.01 5.50
N ASP A 180 2.80 1.45 4.29
CA ASP A 180 1.98 0.27 3.95
C ASP A 180 2.42 -0.97 4.76
N LEU A 181 3.74 -1.15 4.96
CA LEU A 181 4.28 -2.18 5.84
C LEU A 181 3.77 -2.02 7.28
N ALA A 182 3.89 -0.82 7.84
CA ALA A 182 3.48 -0.50 9.20
C ALA A 182 1.97 -0.64 9.41
N LEU A 183 1.16 -0.26 8.42
CA LEU A 183 -0.28 -0.49 8.41
C LEU A 183 -0.58 -1.99 8.51
N ALA A 184 0.04 -2.81 7.66
CA ALA A 184 -0.14 -4.26 7.67
C ALA A 184 0.35 -4.90 8.98
N ARG A 185 1.48 -4.42 9.54
CA ARG A 185 2.00 -4.86 10.84
C ARG A 185 1.02 -4.57 11.97
N ALA A 186 0.47 -3.35 12.01
CA ALA A 186 -0.49 -2.94 13.03
C ALA A 186 -1.82 -3.72 12.94
N MET A 187 -2.27 -4.01 11.72
CA MET A 187 -3.48 -4.81 11.47
C MET A 187 -3.26 -6.33 11.61
N ARG A 188 -2.01 -6.77 11.80
CA ARG A 188 -1.61 -8.19 11.83
C ARG A 188 -2.08 -8.93 10.58
N TRP A 189 -1.90 -8.33 9.41
CA TRP A 189 -2.16 -8.99 8.14
C TRP A 189 -1.05 -10.00 7.82
N PRO A 190 -1.38 -11.20 7.32
CA PRO A 190 -0.38 -12.20 6.97
C PRO A 190 0.52 -11.73 5.81
N ILE A 191 -0.07 -11.01 4.85
CA ILE A 191 0.63 -10.41 3.71
C ILE A 191 0.09 -8.98 3.53
N PRO A 192 0.96 -7.96 3.44
CA PRO A 192 0.56 -6.58 3.16
C PRO A 192 -0.24 -6.41 1.87
N VAL A 193 -1.11 -5.40 1.88
CA VAL A 193 -1.78 -4.88 0.69
C VAL A 193 -1.46 -3.39 0.60
N PRO A 194 -0.68 -2.93 -0.40
CA PRO A 194 -0.15 -1.57 -0.41
C PRO A 194 -1.19 -0.54 -0.84
N VAL A 195 -2.13 -0.23 0.03
CA VAL A 195 -3.27 0.65 -0.25
C VAL A 195 -2.91 2.12 -0.14
N LEU A 196 -1.95 2.50 0.71
CA LEU A 196 -1.58 3.90 0.93
C LEU A 196 -0.85 4.47 -0.27
N ALA A 197 0.14 3.74 -0.79
CA ALA A 197 0.90 4.17 -1.96
C ALA A 197 0.01 4.35 -3.22
N THR A 198 -1.12 3.66 -3.32
CA THR A 198 -2.07 3.86 -4.44
C THR A 198 -2.74 5.24 -4.42
N GLN A 199 -2.71 5.92 -3.28
CA GLN A 199 -3.40 7.19 -3.07
C GLN A 199 -2.48 8.41 -3.13
N ILE A 200 -1.18 8.25 -3.41
CA ILE A 200 -0.19 9.35 -3.44
C ILE A 200 -0.68 10.58 -4.24
N HIS A 201 -1.41 10.35 -5.33
CA HIS A 201 -1.91 11.38 -6.24
C HIS A 201 -3.42 11.64 -6.14
N ALA A 202 -4.11 11.03 -5.18
CA ALA A 202 -5.54 11.11 -5.03
C ALA A 202 -5.99 12.57 -4.81
N PRO A 203 -7.01 13.07 -5.55
CA PRO A 203 -7.48 14.45 -5.42
C PRO A 203 -7.94 14.81 -4.01
N ALA A 204 -8.53 13.87 -3.28
CA ALA A 204 -9.00 14.06 -1.90
C ALA A 204 -7.87 14.38 -0.91
N LEU A 205 -6.63 13.98 -1.22
CA LEU A 205 -5.47 14.26 -0.37
C LEU A 205 -4.84 15.63 -0.62
N ARG A 206 -5.23 16.33 -1.69
CA ARG A 206 -4.79 17.70 -1.94
C ARG A 206 -5.52 18.57 -0.93
N SER A 207 -4.83 19.37 -0.13
CA SER A 207 -5.46 20.17 0.92
C SER A 207 -4.76 21.51 1.08
N GLY A 208 -5.44 22.46 1.70
CA GLY A 208 -4.88 23.78 2.00
C GLY A 208 -4.72 24.72 0.78
N PRO A 209 -4.13 25.91 0.99
CA PRO A 209 -4.14 27.01 0.02
C PRO A 209 -3.44 26.68 -1.31
N CYS A 210 -2.42 25.83 -1.27
CA CYS A 210 -1.63 25.45 -2.43
C CYS A 210 -2.23 24.26 -3.21
N GLY A 211 -3.31 23.63 -2.71
CA GLY A 211 -3.92 22.46 -3.35
C GLY A 211 -2.97 21.27 -3.50
N ARG A 212 -2.06 21.07 -2.54
CA ARG A 212 -1.04 20.00 -2.56
C ARG A 212 -1.31 19.00 -1.45
N ARG A 213 -0.83 17.76 -1.63
CA ARG A 213 -0.85 16.77 -0.56
C ARG A 213 0.15 17.14 0.53
N PRO A 214 -0.20 17.04 1.82
CA PRO A 214 0.76 17.11 2.91
C PRO A 214 1.90 16.11 2.71
N ARG A 215 3.14 16.59 2.75
CA ARG A 215 4.33 15.71 2.76
C ARG A 215 4.40 14.99 4.11
N PRO A 216 5.03 13.80 4.18
CA PRO A 216 5.28 13.14 5.45
C PRO A 216 5.96 14.06 6.46
N GLY A 217 5.36 14.18 7.64
CA GLY A 217 5.81 15.11 8.70
C GLY A 217 5.31 16.54 8.62
N GLY A 218 4.62 16.93 7.53
CA GLY A 218 3.98 18.23 7.42
C GLY A 218 2.66 18.35 8.21
N GLU A 219 2.15 19.56 8.31
CA GLU A 219 0.84 19.84 8.90
C GLU A 219 -0.28 19.10 8.14
N GLY A 220 -1.22 18.49 8.88
CA GLY A 220 -2.31 17.70 8.29
C GLY A 220 -1.91 16.33 7.75
N HIS A 221 -0.63 15.92 7.83
CA HIS A 221 -0.15 14.62 7.32
C HIS A 221 -0.90 13.43 7.92
N ALA A 222 -1.17 13.43 9.23
CA ALA A 222 -1.89 12.34 9.88
C ALA A 222 -3.33 12.18 9.34
N ALA A 223 -4.06 13.29 9.18
CA ALA A 223 -5.41 13.28 8.63
C ALA A 223 -5.39 12.83 7.15
N ALA A 224 -4.41 13.29 6.37
CA ALA A 224 -4.21 12.86 4.99
C ALA A 224 -3.92 11.35 4.89
N LEU A 225 -3.16 10.77 5.81
CA LEU A 225 -2.89 9.32 5.84
C LEU A 225 -4.11 8.50 6.25
N CYS A 226 -4.93 8.99 7.19
CA CYS A 226 -6.23 8.40 7.48
C CYS A 226 -7.15 8.44 6.25
N LEU A 227 -7.24 9.58 5.57
CA LEU A 227 -8.03 9.74 4.34
C LEU A 227 -7.51 8.83 3.21
N ALA A 228 -6.19 8.71 3.05
CA ALA A 228 -5.55 7.80 2.11
C ALA A 228 -5.86 6.34 2.43
N THR A 229 -5.89 5.99 3.71
CA THR A 229 -6.28 4.64 4.14
C THR A 229 -7.72 4.34 3.74
N ALA A 230 -8.65 5.27 3.99
CA ALA A 230 -10.04 5.11 3.61
C ALA A 230 -10.20 4.96 2.08
N ALA A 231 -9.63 5.87 1.30
CA ALA A 231 -9.71 5.84 -0.16
C ALA A 231 -9.05 4.59 -0.76
N GLY A 232 -7.87 4.21 -0.24
CA GLY A 232 -7.14 3.02 -0.68
C GLY A 232 -7.90 1.72 -0.37
N ALA A 233 -8.52 1.63 0.80
CA ALA A 233 -9.35 0.48 1.15
C ALA A 233 -10.60 0.37 0.27
N VAL A 234 -11.27 1.49 -0.03
CA VAL A 234 -12.41 1.53 -0.98
C VAL A 234 -11.98 0.99 -2.34
N GLU A 235 -10.89 1.52 -2.90
CA GLU A 235 -10.40 1.13 -4.22
C GLU A 235 -9.96 -0.33 -4.26
N ALA A 236 -9.31 -0.81 -3.20
CA ALA A 236 -8.90 -2.21 -3.07
C ALA A 236 -10.12 -3.16 -3.00
N CYS A 237 -11.16 -2.82 -2.24
CA CYS A 237 -12.40 -3.61 -2.18
C CYS A 237 -13.17 -3.59 -3.51
N ARG A 238 -13.22 -2.43 -4.18
CA ARG A 238 -13.81 -2.28 -5.52
C ARG A 238 -13.12 -3.18 -6.55
N LEU A 239 -11.79 -3.16 -6.54
CA LEU A 239 -10.95 -4.00 -7.41
C LEU A 239 -11.15 -5.50 -7.12
N ALA A 240 -11.30 -5.87 -5.86
CA ALA A 240 -11.64 -7.24 -5.49
C ALA A 240 -12.99 -7.67 -6.08
N GLY A 241 -14.01 -6.80 -6.03
CA GLY A 241 -15.31 -7.04 -6.67
C GLY A 241 -15.20 -7.29 -8.19
N GLU A 242 -14.34 -6.54 -8.88
CA GLU A 242 -14.07 -6.77 -10.31
C GLU A 242 -13.40 -8.13 -10.58
N ILE A 243 -12.42 -8.51 -9.75
CA ILE A 243 -11.69 -9.77 -9.88
C ILE A 243 -12.60 -10.94 -9.57
N ALA A 244 -13.40 -10.87 -8.50
CA ALA A 244 -14.37 -11.89 -8.14
C ALA A 244 -15.34 -12.19 -9.29
N ARG A 245 -15.93 -11.15 -9.90
CA ARG A 245 -16.82 -11.28 -11.06
C ARG A 245 -16.14 -11.89 -12.30
N ARG A 246 -14.84 -11.67 -12.47
CA ARG A 246 -14.07 -12.26 -13.58
C ARG A 246 -13.66 -13.70 -13.30
N ALA A 247 -13.39 -14.04 -12.05
CA ALA A 247 -13.01 -15.38 -11.63
C ALA A 247 -14.19 -16.36 -11.58
N ALA A 248 -15.42 -15.85 -11.46
CA ALA A 248 -16.65 -16.64 -11.48
C ALA A 248 -17.16 -16.97 -12.90
N ARG A 249 -16.44 -16.54 -13.95
CA ARG A 249 -16.74 -16.86 -15.37
C ARG A 249 -15.90 -18.04 -15.80
#